data_AF-A0A842S206-F1
#
_entry.id   AF-A0A842S206-F1
#
_cell.length_a   1.000
_cell.length_b   1.000
_cell.length_c   1.000
_cell.angle_alpha   90.00
_cell.angle_beta   90.00
_cell.angle_gamma   90.00
#
_symmetry.space_group_name_H-M   'P 1'
#
loop_
_entity.id
_entity.type
_entity.pdbx_description
1 polymer ?
#
loop_
_entity_poly.entity_id
_entity_poly.type
_entity_poly.pdbx_seq_one_letter_code
_entity_poly.pdbx_strand_id
1 'polypeptide(L)'
;MEETNSNNNSKVKTKLQSTVEKILGKHFYKILSESHLIYTLIFFLSAFFISILSLIPIPEVGNFILYFATTISLTFIFLMFVALIPPLNERLFSTEKKIDRDKIFGFLITFIASGIIVLIYFLFGSSQSIPIQFLGWDLFLPILFIIIYFGWNLAQIVFLKTGFEELSGRVEYKILPPNESIGKKETFSLIFLVLALITPVFLQIATLFGFQTYFIPQPGNLLDPYAWFIGFNLVMFIIIAITSWRLIDLFLKSKRNNTPNIFSSVFYIFIWLYLWYRGFSFINAFKSSSQFGFDVFNALIDILLMIITAILVLRSLGKKVWGARVFTNNNMPFFLYSFTMLYIIGQIIMITGAGNLPGVFSDRDQINLVNNFLILIITIAFYLWYSEYVLQRKGYIIRRHFTQEEMVNLLKDYREHLERQGYIDINQIGWSEFESFLNQHNLESKKSISKEEDFDFAKSEEIQKDTEANKDNMVEEEGEISSNHNELDTDI
;
A
#
# COMPACT_ATOMS: atom_id res chain seq x y z
N MET A 1 26.44 -40.37 -17.41
CA MET A 1 26.87 -39.07 -16.82
C MET A 1 25.93 -37.91 -17.17
N GLU A 2 25.08 -38.00 -18.21
CA GLU A 2 24.07 -36.97 -18.53
C GLU A 2 22.80 -37.04 -17.65
N GLU A 3 22.39 -38.22 -17.18
CA GLU A 3 21.18 -38.35 -16.33
C GLU A 3 21.31 -37.71 -14.94
N THR A 4 22.51 -37.70 -14.37
CA THR A 4 22.77 -37.09 -13.05
C THR A 4 22.76 -35.56 -13.09
N ASN A 5 23.11 -34.95 -14.22
CA ASN A 5 23.02 -33.50 -14.43
C ASN A 5 21.58 -33.01 -14.69
N SER A 6 20.76 -33.83 -15.36
CA SER A 6 19.32 -33.54 -15.56
C SER A 6 18.55 -33.51 -14.23
N ASN A 7 18.82 -34.48 -13.34
CA ASN A 7 18.12 -34.60 -12.06
C ASN A 7 18.52 -33.53 -11.03
N ASN A 8 19.77 -33.06 -11.05
CA ASN A 8 20.18 -31.94 -10.20
C ASN A 8 19.61 -30.60 -10.70
N ASN A 9 19.56 -30.38 -12.02
CA ASN A 9 18.92 -29.20 -12.58
C ASN A 9 17.40 -29.18 -12.33
N SER A 10 16.72 -30.33 -12.36
CA SER A 10 15.28 -30.39 -12.05
C SER A 10 14.98 -30.09 -10.58
N LYS A 11 15.78 -30.64 -9.64
CA LYS A 11 15.66 -30.40 -8.19
C LYS A 11 16.01 -28.97 -7.79
N VAL A 12 17.06 -28.39 -8.38
CA VAL A 12 17.41 -26.97 -8.14
C VAL A 12 16.32 -26.06 -8.68
N LYS A 13 15.76 -26.36 -9.87
CA LYS A 13 14.65 -25.61 -10.46
C LYS A 13 13.39 -25.67 -9.59
N THR A 14 13.00 -26.85 -9.07
CA THR A 14 11.85 -26.99 -8.16
C THR A 14 12.05 -26.30 -6.81
N LYS A 15 13.28 -26.31 -6.26
CA LYS A 15 13.61 -25.60 -5.02
C LYS A 15 13.61 -24.08 -5.20
N LEU A 16 14.08 -23.58 -6.35
CA LEU A 16 14.02 -22.15 -6.68
C LEU A 16 12.57 -21.71 -6.91
N GLN A 17 11.78 -22.51 -7.64
CA GLN A 17 10.37 -22.22 -7.93
C GLN A 17 9.53 -22.16 -6.66
N SER A 18 9.68 -23.14 -5.75
CA SER A 18 8.98 -23.15 -4.46
C SER A 18 9.41 -22.01 -3.52
N THR A 19 10.64 -21.52 -3.62
CA THR A 19 11.11 -20.36 -2.85
C THR A 19 10.53 -19.06 -3.40
N VAL A 20 10.52 -18.90 -4.72
CA VAL A 20 9.92 -17.75 -5.42
C VAL A 20 8.40 -17.70 -5.18
N GLU A 21 7.71 -18.84 -5.27
CA GLU A 21 6.28 -18.96 -4.96
C GLU A 21 5.96 -18.65 -3.49
N LYS A 22 6.81 -19.08 -2.54
CA LYS A 22 6.65 -18.71 -1.12
C LYS A 22 6.85 -17.21 -0.89
N ILE A 23 7.84 -16.59 -1.53
CA ILE A 23 8.10 -15.15 -1.42
C ILE A 23 6.95 -14.35 -2.05
N LEU A 24 6.50 -14.72 -3.25
CA LEU A 24 5.38 -14.11 -3.96
C LEU A 24 4.06 -14.31 -3.22
N GLY A 25 3.78 -15.52 -2.75
CA GLY A 25 2.58 -15.84 -1.98
C GLY A 25 2.48 -15.07 -0.66
N LYS A 26 3.62 -14.81 0.00
CA LYS A 26 3.70 -13.98 1.21
C LYS A 26 3.54 -12.48 0.94
N HIS A 27 4.02 -11.99 -0.20
CA HIS A 27 3.95 -10.56 -0.55
C HIS A 27 2.66 -10.16 -1.28
N PHE A 28 1.99 -11.11 -1.92
CA PHE A 28 0.78 -10.91 -2.71
C PHE A 28 -0.43 -11.71 -2.19
N TYR A 29 -0.44 -12.14 -0.92
CA TYR A 29 -1.64 -12.67 -0.24
C TYR A 29 -2.42 -13.73 -1.04
N LYS A 30 -1.73 -14.77 -1.53
CA LYS A 30 -2.30 -15.85 -2.36
C LYS A 30 -2.90 -15.43 -3.72
N ILE A 31 -2.70 -14.20 -4.20
CA ILE A 31 -3.04 -13.78 -5.58
C ILE A 31 -2.42 -14.71 -6.61
N LEU A 32 -1.21 -15.21 -6.36
CA LEU A 32 -0.50 -16.14 -7.24
C LEU A 32 -0.64 -17.60 -6.80
N SER A 33 -1.62 -17.92 -5.96
CA SER A 33 -1.90 -19.30 -5.55
C SER A 33 -2.53 -20.11 -6.67
N GLU A 34 -2.25 -21.42 -6.68
CA GLU A 34 -2.78 -22.33 -7.70
C GLU A 34 -4.31 -22.36 -7.75
N SER A 35 -4.99 -22.15 -6.62
CA SER A 35 -6.46 -22.09 -6.57
C SER A 35 -7.04 -20.87 -7.31
N HIS A 36 -6.28 -19.76 -7.38
CA HIS A 36 -6.76 -18.48 -7.92
C HIS A 36 -6.15 -18.13 -9.29
N LEU A 37 -5.20 -18.93 -9.79
CA LEU A 37 -4.37 -18.64 -10.95
C LEU A 37 -5.16 -18.20 -12.19
N ILE A 38 -6.31 -18.84 -12.46
CA ILE A 38 -7.15 -18.47 -13.60
C ILE A 38 -7.75 -17.06 -13.47
N TYR A 39 -8.24 -16.71 -12.28
CA TYR A 39 -8.80 -15.39 -12.01
C TYR A 39 -7.72 -14.31 -12.05
N THR A 40 -6.51 -14.65 -11.57
CA THR A 40 -5.34 -13.79 -11.63
C THR A 40 -4.93 -13.50 -13.08
N LEU A 41 -4.93 -14.53 -13.94
CA LEU A 41 -4.65 -14.37 -15.35
C LEU A 41 -5.70 -13.48 -16.04
N ILE A 42 -6.98 -13.70 -15.74
CA ILE A 42 -8.07 -12.87 -16.24
C ILE A 42 -7.92 -11.42 -15.78
N PHE A 43 -7.58 -11.19 -14.51
CA PHE A 43 -7.33 -9.86 -13.97
C PHE A 43 -6.20 -9.15 -14.72
N PHE A 44 -5.04 -9.78 -14.87
CA PHE A 44 -3.90 -9.16 -15.57
C PHE A 44 -4.19 -8.94 -17.06
N LEU A 45 -4.83 -9.89 -17.74
CA LEU A 45 -5.20 -9.75 -19.14
C LEU A 45 -6.19 -8.60 -19.33
N SER A 46 -7.19 -8.50 -18.45
CA SER A 46 -8.19 -7.43 -18.48
C SER A 46 -7.52 -6.07 -18.22
N ALA A 47 -6.71 -5.95 -17.17
CA ALA A 47 -6.00 -4.72 -16.85
C ALA A 47 -5.05 -4.28 -17.99
N PHE A 48 -4.34 -5.22 -18.61
CA PHE A 48 -3.47 -4.96 -19.76
C PHE A 48 -4.26 -4.49 -20.99
N PHE A 49 -5.34 -5.21 -21.33
CA PHE A 49 -6.22 -4.85 -22.45
C PHE A 49 -6.82 -3.46 -22.27
N ILE A 50 -7.34 -3.18 -21.08
CA ILE A 50 -7.89 -1.90 -20.67
C ILE A 50 -6.83 -0.78 -20.79
N SER A 51 -5.60 -1.02 -20.33
CA SER A 51 -4.50 -0.04 -20.40
C SER A 51 -4.03 0.24 -21.84
N ILE A 52 -4.05 -0.76 -22.71
CA ILE A 52 -3.72 -0.56 -24.14
C ILE A 52 -4.81 0.23 -24.82
N LEU A 53 -6.07 -0.15 -24.61
CA LEU A 53 -7.19 0.55 -25.24
C LEU A 53 -7.30 2.00 -24.75
N SER A 54 -6.89 2.31 -23.51
CA SER A 54 -6.90 3.69 -23.02
C SER A 54 -5.90 4.61 -23.73
N LEU A 55 -4.96 4.06 -24.52
CA LEU A 55 -4.08 4.86 -25.38
C LEU A 55 -4.78 5.38 -26.64
N ILE A 56 -6.00 4.91 -26.93
CA ILE A 56 -6.80 5.33 -28.07
C ILE A 56 -7.74 6.45 -27.60
N PRO A 57 -7.49 7.73 -27.93
CA PRO A 57 -8.26 8.86 -27.42
C PRO A 57 -9.59 9.05 -28.19
N ILE A 58 -10.39 7.98 -28.27
CA ILE A 58 -11.70 7.97 -28.94
C ILE A 58 -12.78 7.81 -27.84
N PRO A 59 -13.73 8.75 -27.70
CA PRO A 59 -14.75 8.69 -26.65
C PRO A 59 -15.55 7.37 -26.60
N GLU A 60 -15.88 6.81 -27.76
CA GLU A 60 -16.59 5.54 -27.90
C GLU A 60 -15.76 4.37 -27.34
N VAL A 61 -14.45 4.38 -27.59
CA VAL A 61 -13.50 3.40 -27.02
C VAL A 61 -13.44 3.58 -25.51
N GLY A 62 -13.40 4.81 -25.02
CA GLY A 62 -13.49 5.14 -23.60
C GLY A 62 -14.72 4.53 -22.93
N ASN A 63 -15.91 4.72 -23.51
CA ASN A 63 -17.16 4.17 -22.97
C ASN A 63 -17.18 2.64 -22.97
N PHE A 64 -16.63 2.00 -24.01
CA PHE A 64 -16.46 0.56 -24.05
C PHE A 64 -15.52 0.05 -22.95
N ILE A 65 -14.39 0.73 -22.74
CA ILE A 65 -13.44 0.39 -21.66
C ILE A 65 -14.13 0.55 -20.30
N LEU A 66 -14.86 1.64 -20.08
CA LEU A 66 -15.59 1.89 -18.84
C LEU A 66 -16.62 0.78 -18.55
N TYR A 67 -17.42 0.42 -19.55
CA TYR A 67 -18.35 -0.71 -19.47
C TYR A 67 -17.62 -2.00 -19.08
N PHE A 68 -16.59 -2.37 -19.84
CA PHE A 68 -15.87 -3.63 -19.65
C PHE A 68 -15.18 -3.70 -18.28
N ALA A 69 -14.52 -2.61 -17.87
CA ALA A 69 -13.82 -2.52 -16.61
C ALA A 69 -14.79 -2.57 -15.42
N THR A 70 -15.93 -1.86 -15.48
CA THR A 70 -16.98 -1.92 -14.45
C THR A 70 -17.57 -3.33 -14.35
N THR A 71 -17.82 -4.00 -15.49
CA THR A 71 -18.27 -5.40 -15.50
C THR A 71 -17.27 -6.34 -14.83
N ILE A 72 -15.98 -6.24 -15.16
CA ILE A 72 -14.92 -7.05 -14.53
C ILE A 72 -14.81 -6.76 -13.03
N SER A 73 -14.84 -5.49 -12.64
CA SER A 73 -14.79 -5.10 -11.24
C SER A 73 -15.96 -5.69 -10.45
N LEU A 74 -17.19 -5.55 -10.96
CA LEU A 74 -18.39 -6.11 -10.34
C LEU A 74 -18.35 -7.65 -10.28
N THR A 75 -17.79 -8.29 -11.31
CA THR A 75 -17.57 -9.74 -11.33
C THR A 75 -16.70 -10.18 -10.16
N PHE A 76 -15.59 -9.48 -9.90
CA PHE A 76 -14.73 -9.78 -8.76
C PHE A 76 -15.41 -9.47 -7.41
N ILE A 77 -16.23 -8.43 -7.32
CA ILE A 77 -17.03 -8.15 -6.12
C ILE A 77 -17.99 -9.32 -5.84
N PHE A 78 -18.71 -9.81 -6.85
CA PHE A 78 -19.59 -10.97 -6.67
C PHE A 78 -18.81 -12.23 -6.32
N LEU A 79 -17.67 -12.50 -6.95
CA LEU A 79 -16.81 -13.63 -6.60
C LEU A 79 -16.29 -13.56 -5.16
N MET A 80 -16.01 -12.35 -4.65
CA MET A 80 -15.65 -12.15 -3.25
C MET A 80 -16.77 -12.62 -2.31
N PHE A 81 -18.04 -12.33 -2.62
CA PHE A 81 -19.18 -12.80 -1.84
C PHE A 81 -19.46 -14.30 -2.04
N VAL A 82 -19.32 -14.82 -3.27
CA VAL A 82 -19.44 -16.25 -3.55
C VAL A 82 -18.42 -17.07 -2.78
N ALA A 83 -17.20 -16.55 -2.59
CA ALA A 83 -16.15 -17.18 -1.79
C ALA A 83 -16.48 -17.29 -0.29
N LEU A 84 -17.51 -16.58 0.20
CA LEU A 84 -18.01 -16.74 1.57
C LEU A 84 -19.01 -17.90 1.71
N ILE A 85 -19.54 -18.43 0.61
CA ILE A 85 -20.54 -19.50 0.60
C ILE A 85 -19.80 -20.86 0.60
N PRO A 86 -19.82 -21.65 1.70
CA PRO A 86 -19.00 -22.86 1.84
C PRO A 86 -19.09 -23.88 0.69
N PRO A 87 -20.28 -24.28 0.19
CA PRO A 87 -20.36 -25.29 -0.88
C PRO A 87 -19.84 -24.78 -2.24
N LEU A 88 -19.89 -23.46 -2.48
CA LEU A 88 -19.33 -22.85 -3.68
C LEU A 88 -17.83 -22.62 -3.53
N ASN A 89 -17.37 -22.35 -2.31
CA ASN A 89 -15.98 -22.09 -2.00
C ASN A 89 -15.09 -23.31 -2.30
N GLU A 90 -15.50 -24.48 -1.82
CA GLU A 90 -14.77 -25.74 -2.06
C GLU A 90 -14.72 -26.09 -3.54
N ARG A 91 -15.80 -25.83 -4.29
CA ARG A 91 -15.91 -26.17 -5.71
C ARG A 91 -15.15 -25.19 -6.62
N LEU A 92 -15.20 -23.89 -6.34
CA LEU A 92 -14.63 -22.85 -7.20
C LEU A 92 -13.19 -22.45 -6.83
N PHE A 93 -12.72 -22.81 -5.64
CA PHE A 93 -11.41 -22.40 -5.14
C PHE A 93 -10.57 -23.57 -4.59
N SER A 94 -10.87 -24.81 -5.00
CA SER A 94 -10.05 -25.99 -4.68
C SER A 94 -8.61 -25.85 -5.21
N THR A 95 -7.65 -26.35 -4.43
CA THR A 95 -6.22 -26.38 -4.79
C THR A 95 -5.83 -27.58 -5.65
N GLU A 96 -6.68 -28.60 -5.74
CA GLU A 96 -6.37 -29.85 -6.43
C GLU A 96 -6.26 -29.71 -7.96
N LYS A 97 -6.93 -28.70 -8.54
CA LYS A 97 -6.89 -28.41 -9.99
C LYS A 97 -6.64 -26.94 -10.26
N LYS A 98 -5.51 -26.64 -10.93
CA LYS A 98 -5.09 -25.27 -11.31
C LYS A 98 -6.10 -24.58 -12.23
N ILE A 99 -6.64 -25.32 -13.20
CA ILE A 99 -7.67 -24.90 -14.14
C ILE A 99 -8.74 -25.99 -14.14
N ASP A 100 -9.95 -25.64 -13.73
CA ASP A 100 -11.09 -26.56 -13.73
C ASP A 100 -12.26 -25.92 -14.47
N ARG A 101 -13.10 -26.76 -15.10
CA ARG A 101 -14.30 -26.34 -15.83
C ARG A 101 -15.23 -25.57 -14.90
N ASP A 102 -15.41 -26.04 -13.67
CA ASP A 102 -16.29 -25.40 -12.70
C ASP A 102 -15.84 -23.98 -12.36
N LYS A 103 -14.53 -23.72 -12.28
CA LYS A 103 -13.97 -22.37 -12.07
C LYS A 103 -14.26 -21.44 -13.23
N ILE A 104 -14.09 -21.94 -14.46
CA ILE A 104 -14.38 -21.19 -15.70
C ILE A 104 -15.87 -20.89 -15.79
N PHE A 105 -16.74 -21.88 -15.57
CA PHE A 105 -18.18 -21.69 -15.61
C PHE A 105 -18.67 -20.74 -14.51
N GLY A 106 -18.16 -20.88 -13.28
CA GLY A 106 -18.48 -19.97 -12.19
C GLY A 106 -18.09 -18.53 -12.50
N PHE A 107 -16.89 -18.31 -13.05
CA PHE A 107 -16.48 -16.98 -13.54
C PHE A 107 -17.43 -16.47 -14.64
N LEU A 108 -17.69 -17.29 -15.67
CA LEU A 108 -18.48 -16.89 -16.82
C LEU A 108 -19.92 -16.52 -16.44
N ILE A 109 -20.56 -17.31 -15.58
CA ILE A 109 -21.91 -17.01 -15.06
C ILE A 109 -21.92 -15.67 -14.32
N THR A 110 -20.93 -15.46 -13.44
CA THR A 110 -20.81 -14.23 -12.67
C THR A 110 -20.52 -13.02 -13.57
N PHE A 111 -19.71 -13.21 -14.60
CA PHE A 111 -19.38 -12.20 -15.60
C PHE A 111 -20.58 -11.82 -16.45
N ILE A 112 -21.35 -12.79 -16.93
CA ILE A 112 -22.58 -12.56 -17.70
C ILE A 112 -23.62 -11.82 -16.83
N ALA A 113 -23.82 -12.26 -15.58
CA ALA A 113 -24.74 -11.59 -14.66
C ALA A 113 -24.31 -10.14 -14.41
N SER A 114 -23.02 -9.91 -14.15
CA SER A 114 -22.46 -8.56 -13.99
C SER A 114 -22.61 -7.72 -15.26
N GLY A 115 -22.39 -8.33 -16.43
CA GLY A 115 -22.52 -7.69 -17.74
C GLY A 115 -23.94 -7.24 -18.00
N ILE A 116 -24.93 -8.07 -17.71
CA ILE A 116 -26.36 -7.71 -17.85
C ILE A 116 -26.72 -6.54 -16.94
N ILE A 117 -26.29 -6.57 -15.67
CA ILE A 117 -26.54 -5.48 -14.71
C ILE A 117 -25.96 -4.16 -15.23
N VAL A 118 -24.69 -4.17 -15.65
CA VAL A 118 -24.01 -2.98 -16.17
C VAL A 118 -24.62 -2.54 -17.52
N LEU A 119 -25.02 -3.47 -18.39
CA LEU A 119 -25.61 -3.16 -19.69
C LEU A 119 -26.97 -2.47 -19.53
N ILE A 120 -27.82 -2.97 -18.62
CA ILE A 120 -29.09 -2.33 -18.27
C ILE A 120 -28.83 -0.89 -17.81
N TYR A 121 -27.81 -0.68 -16.97
CA TYR A 121 -27.42 0.66 -16.55
C TYR A 121 -26.98 1.55 -17.73
N PHE A 122 -26.12 1.07 -18.62
CA PHE A 122 -25.64 1.86 -19.76
C PHE A 122 -26.73 2.18 -20.78
N LEU A 123 -27.67 1.25 -21.02
CA LEU A 123 -28.76 1.44 -21.99
C LEU A 123 -29.86 2.35 -21.47
N PHE A 124 -30.17 2.29 -20.18
CA PHE A 124 -31.34 2.99 -19.61
C PHE A 124 -30.98 4.14 -18.65
N GLY A 125 -29.74 4.26 -18.19
CA GLY A 125 -29.32 5.25 -17.19
C GLY A 125 -29.42 6.71 -17.65
N SER A 126 -29.45 6.97 -18.95
CA SER A 126 -29.62 8.32 -19.54
C SER A 126 -31.03 8.59 -20.08
N SER A 127 -31.94 7.61 -20.00
CA SER A 127 -33.28 7.73 -20.58
C SER A 127 -34.17 8.64 -19.72
N GLN A 128 -34.58 9.78 -20.28
CA GLN A 128 -35.58 10.66 -19.65
C GLN A 128 -37.01 10.11 -19.79
N SER A 129 -37.25 9.17 -20.70
CA SER A 129 -38.59 8.65 -21.03
C SER A 129 -39.01 7.44 -20.20
N ILE A 130 -38.05 6.64 -19.75
CA ILE A 130 -38.27 5.60 -18.75
C ILE A 130 -37.40 5.99 -17.58
N PRO A 131 -37.90 6.81 -16.63
CA PRO A 131 -37.18 7.06 -15.40
C PRO A 131 -37.16 5.75 -14.63
N ILE A 132 -36.20 4.89 -14.96
CA ILE A 132 -35.78 3.80 -14.10
C ILE A 132 -35.08 4.50 -12.93
N GLN A 133 -35.87 5.14 -12.06
CA GLN A 133 -35.50 5.57 -10.71
C GLN A 133 -35.26 4.34 -9.82
N PHE A 134 -34.76 3.25 -10.39
CA PHE A 134 -34.39 2.08 -9.61
C PHE A 134 -33.25 2.56 -8.71
N LEU A 135 -33.60 2.88 -7.46
CA LEU A 135 -32.70 3.31 -6.39
C LEU A 135 -31.94 4.65 -6.55
N GLY A 136 -32.32 5.54 -7.47
CA GLY A 136 -31.62 6.84 -7.65
C GLY A 136 -30.17 6.71 -8.13
N TRP A 137 -29.89 5.68 -8.93
CA TRP A 137 -28.54 5.36 -9.42
C TRP A 137 -27.97 6.39 -10.41
N ASP A 138 -28.84 7.14 -11.09
CA ASP A 138 -28.52 8.31 -11.89
C ASP A 138 -27.81 9.40 -11.08
N LEU A 139 -28.18 9.58 -9.80
CA LEU A 139 -27.49 10.49 -8.87
C LEU A 139 -26.40 9.79 -8.07
N PHE A 140 -26.67 8.58 -7.58
CA PHE A 140 -25.79 7.86 -6.66
C PHE A 140 -24.51 7.37 -7.33
N LEU A 141 -24.60 6.84 -8.55
CA LEU A 141 -23.46 6.21 -9.21
C LEU A 141 -22.39 7.22 -9.67
N PRO A 142 -22.72 8.42 -10.19
CA PRO A 142 -21.73 9.45 -10.43
C PRO A 142 -21.06 9.94 -9.14
N ILE A 143 -21.84 10.15 -8.06
CA ILE A 143 -21.29 10.53 -6.75
C ILE A 143 -20.37 9.41 -6.23
N LEU A 144 -20.77 8.16 -6.37
CA LEU A 144 -19.97 7.00 -6.01
C LEU A 144 -18.66 6.98 -6.83
N PHE A 145 -18.72 7.24 -8.13
CA PHE A 145 -17.51 7.34 -8.96
C PHE A 145 -16.63 8.51 -8.55
N ILE A 146 -17.19 9.67 -8.21
CA ILE A 146 -16.45 10.83 -7.67
C ILE A 146 -15.76 10.47 -6.36
N ILE A 147 -16.48 9.84 -5.42
CA ILE A 147 -15.95 9.41 -4.12
C ILE A 147 -14.86 8.35 -4.32
N ILE A 148 -15.10 7.34 -5.16
CA ILE A 148 -14.12 6.32 -5.51
C ILE A 148 -12.89 7.01 -6.10
N TYR A 149 -13.10 7.93 -7.04
CA TYR A 149 -12.04 8.63 -7.73
C TYR A 149 -11.17 9.49 -6.79
N PHE A 150 -11.75 10.40 -6.02
CA PHE A 150 -11.02 11.26 -5.09
C PHE A 150 -10.45 10.47 -3.91
N GLY A 151 -11.25 9.56 -3.35
CA GLY A 151 -10.82 8.65 -2.30
C GLY A 151 -9.64 7.81 -2.76
N TRP A 152 -9.60 7.45 -4.04
CA TRP A 152 -8.50 6.68 -4.59
C TRP A 152 -7.24 7.50 -4.84
N ASN A 153 -7.35 8.71 -5.36
CA ASN A 153 -6.21 9.63 -5.45
C ASN A 153 -5.61 9.92 -4.06
N LEU A 154 -6.46 10.02 -3.02
CA LEU A 154 -5.99 10.13 -1.63
C LEU A 154 -5.30 8.85 -1.15
N ALA A 155 -5.90 7.69 -1.40
CA ALA A 155 -5.31 6.40 -1.05
C ALA A 155 -3.96 6.18 -1.76
N GLN A 156 -3.83 6.61 -3.01
CA GLN A 156 -2.59 6.57 -3.77
C GLN A 156 -1.47 7.33 -3.06
N ILE A 157 -1.72 8.53 -2.53
CA ILE A 157 -0.72 9.29 -1.75
C ILE A 157 -0.25 8.48 -0.54
N VAL A 158 -1.17 7.81 0.15
CA VAL A 158 -0.85 6.94 1.32
C VAL A 158 0.00 5.73 0.93
N PHE A 159 -0.26 5.11 -0.23
CA PHE A 159 0.52 3.97 -0.72
C PHE A 159 1.89 4.40 -1.25
N LEU A 160 1.95 5.47 -2.06
CA LEU A 160 3.20 6.06 -2.55
C LEU A 160 4.10 6.47 -1.40
N LYS A 161 3.56 7.11 -0.37
CA LYS A 161 4.25 7.40 0.90
C LYS A 161 4.95 6.18 1.47
N THR A 162 4.23 5.07 1.60
CA THR A 162 4.77 3.84 2.21
C THR A 162 5.87 3.27 1.32
N GLY A 163 5.69 3.30 0.00
CA GLY A 163 6.72 2.90 -0.97
C GLY A 163 7.96 3.78 -0.91
N PHE A 164 7.80 5.11 -0.86
CA PHE A 164 8.90 6.07 -0.76
C PHE A 164 9.65 5.94 0.57
N GLU A 165 8.95 5.69 1.68
CA GLU A 165 9.57 5.41 2.97
C GLU A 165 10.39 4.11 2.95
N GLU A 166 9.86 3.02 2.39
CA GLU A 166 10.61 1.76 2.26
C GLU A 166 11.85 1.93 1.37
N LEU A 167 11.70 2.58 0.21
CA LEU A 167 12.80 2.80 -0.72
C LEU A 167 13.88 3.70 -0.12
N SER A 168 13.49 4.82 0.49
CA SER A 168 14.43 5.74 1.14
C SER A 168 15.16 5.06 2.29
N GLY A 169 14.49 4.20 3.06
CA GLY A 169 15.11 3.41 4.12
C GLY A 169 16.11 2.37 3.59
N ARG A 170 15.82 1.73 2.45
CA ARG A 170 16.77 0.82 1.79
C ARG A 170 17.99 1.55 1.24
N VAL A 171 17.79 2.73 0.65
CA VAL A 171 18.89 3.57 0.15
C VAL A 171 19.78 4.02 1.31
N GLU A 172 19.19 4.49 2.41
CA GLU A 172 19.90 4.82 3.65
C GLU A 172 20.75 3.64 4.12
N TYR A 173 20.14 2.48 4.37
CA TYR A 173 20.86 1.31 4.91
C TYR A 173 21.99 0.84 3.99
N LYS A 174 21.82 0.97 2.67
CA LYS A 174 22.81 0.55 1.68
C LYS A 174 24.00 1.51 1.58
N ILE A 175 23.76 2.83 1.73
CA ILE A 175 24.81 3.86 1.59
C ILE A 175 25.46 4.18 2.94
N LEU A 176 24.67 4.24 4.02
CA LEU A 176 25.09 4.51 5.39
C LEU A 176 24.65 3.39 6.34
N PRO A 177 25.42 2.29 6.41
CA PRO A 177 25.19 1.25 7.40
C PRO A 177 25.21 1.80 8.84
N PRO A 178 24.52 1.16 9.80
CA PRO A 178 24.43 1.64 11.19
C PRO A 178 25.80 1.83 11.87
N ASN A 179 26.77 1.01 11.50
CA ASN A 179 28.09 0.95 12.12
C ASN A 179 29.09 1.99 11.58
N GLU A 180 28.68 2.83 10.62
CA GLU A 180 29.57 3.86 10.05
C GLU A 180 29.83 5.02 11.01
N SER A 181 31.03 5.60 10.89
CA SER A 181 31.45 6.76 11.69
C SER A 181 30.54 7.99 11.46
N ILE A 182 30.32 8.78 12.51
CA ILE A 182 29.47 9.98 12.47
C ILE A 182 29.96 10.97 11.39
N GLY A 183 31.26 11.21 11.28
CA GLY A 183 31.82 12.14 10.29
C GLY A 183 31.53 11.77 8.84
N LYS A 184 31.58 10.47 8.51
CA LYS A 184 31.16 9.99 7.18
C LYS A 184 29.65 10.16 6.98
N LYS A 185 28.84 9.81 7.98
CA LYS A 185 27.38 9.98 7.91
C LYS A 185 27.01 11.45 7.67
N GLU A 186 27.67 12.40 8.34
CA GLU A 186 27.47 13.83 8.09
C GLU A 186 27.82 14.24 6.67
N THR A 187 28.99 13.80 6.16
CA THR A 187 29.46 14.16 4.82
C THR A 187 28.50 13.69 3.75
N PHE A 188 28.11 12.41 3.79
CA PHE A 188 27.16 11.86 2.81
C PHE A 188 25.77 12.47 2.96
N SER A 189 25.30 12.69 4.18
CA SER A 189 23.99 13.34 4.40
C SER A 189 23.97 14.76 3.83
N LEU A 190 25.07 15.51 3.94
CA LEU A 190 25.20 16.84 3.34
C LEU A 190 25.23 16.79 1.81
N ILE A 191 25.95 15.83 1.20
CA ILE A 191 25.96 15.64 -0.26
C ILE A 191 24.54 15.37 -0.75
N PHE A 192 23.82 14.46 -0.10
CA PHE A 192 22.44 14.13 -0.47
C PHE A 192 21.48 15.29 -0.22
N LEU A 193 21.67 16.09 0.82
CA LEU A 193 20.90 17.32 1.05
C LEU A 193 21.09 18.29 -0.13
N VAL A 194 22.32 18.54 -0.55
CA VAL A 194 22.63 19.42 -1.68
C VAL A 194 21.97 18.89 -2.97
N LEU A 195 22.12 17.60 -3.26
CA LEU A 195 21.45 16.97 -4.41
C LEU A 195 19.92 17.11 -4.35
N ALA A 196 19.33 16.91 -3.17
CA ALA A 196 17.90 17.00 -2.95
C ALA A 196 17.37 18.43 -3.11
N LEU A 197 18.14 19.46 -2.76
CA LEU A 197 17.80 20.86 -2.97
C LEU A 197 17.93 21.30 -4.44
N ILE A 198 18.95 20.79 -5.13
CA ILE A 198 19.23 21.09 -6.54
C ILE A 198 18.19 20.47 -7.47
N THR A 199 17.80 19.22 -7.20
CA THR A 199 16.88 18.44 -8.06
C THR A 199 15.58 19.18 -8.43
N PRO A 200 14.77 19.70 -7.49
CA PRO A 200 13.53 20.39 -7.84
C PRO A 200 13.75 21.69 -8.60
N VAL A 201 14.83 22.43 -8.30
CA VAL A 201 15.18 23.66 -9.02
C VAL A 201 15.51 23.36 -10.47
N PHE A 202 16.36 22.35 -10.72
CA PHE A 202 16.70 21.94 -12.08
C PHE A 202 15.50 21.39 -12.84
N LEU A 203 14.64 20.59 -12.20
CA LEU A 203 13.41 20.11 -12.82
C LEU A 203 12.47 21.26 -13.21
N GLN A 204 12.30 22.26 -12.34
CA GLN A 204 11.44 23.40 -12.63
C GLN A 204 12.02 24.30 -13.73
N ILE A 205 13.33 24.52 -13.73
CA ILE A 205 14.02 25.25 -14.82
C ILE A 205 13.89 24.50 -16.14
N ALA A 206 14.12 23.18 -16.14
CA ALA A 206 13.94 22.34 -17.32
C ALA A 206 12.48 22.37 -17.81
N THR A 207 11.52 22.47 -16.90
CA THR A 207 10.11 22.60 -17.25
C THR A 207 9.82 23.94 -17.90
N LEU A 208 10.30 25.03 -17.29
CA LEU A 208 10.12 26.38 -17.80
C LEU A 208 10.64 26.49 -19.24
N PHE A 209 11.91 26.14 -19.47
CA PHE A 209 12.53 26.27 -20.80
C PHE A 209 12.10 25.19 -21.78
N GLY A 210 11.99 23.94 -21.33
CA GLY A 210 11.62 22.82 -22.18
C GLY A 210 10.18 22.89 -22.68
N PHE A 211 9.28 23.54 -21.94
CA PHE A 211 7.86 23.62 -22.29
C PHE A 211 7.35 25.01 -22.64
N GLN A 212 8.16 26.08 -22.56
CA GLN A 212 7.72 27.45 -22.86
C GLN A 212 7.03 27.60 -24.22
N THR A 213 7.60 26.97 -25.26
CA THR A 213 7.09 27.05 -26.63
C THR A 213 5.70 26.45 -26.81
N TYR A 214 5.28 25.58 -25.89
CA TYR A 214 3.98 24.91 -25.93
C TYR A 214 2.85 25.74 -25.32
N PHE A 215 3.18 26.85 -24.65
CA PHE A 215 2.20 27.75 -24.04
C PHE A 215 2.16 29.11 -24.75
N ILE A 216 2.73 29.24 -25.96
CA ILE A 216 2.68 30.47 -26.75
C ILE A 216 1.20 30.81 -27.04
N PRO A 217 0.78 32.07 -26.83
CA PRO A 217 -0.61 32.47 -26.99
C PRO A 217 -1.10 32.25 -28.43
N GLN A 218 -2.24 31.57 -28.56
CA GLN A 218 -2.96 31.48 -29.84
C GLN A 218 -3.93 32.67 -29.95
N PRO A 219 -3.99 33.35 -31.11
CA PRO A 219 -4.86 34.50 -31.29
C PRO A 219 -6.33 34.08 -31.11
N GLY A 220 -7.05 34.76 -30.20
CA GLY A 220 -8.48 34.56 -29.95
C GLY A 220 -8.85 33.78 -28.69
N ASN A 221 -7.87 33.28 -27.91
CA ASN A 221 -8.17 32.60 -26.64
C ASN A 221 -8.32 33.60 -25.50
N LEU A 222 -9.45 33.56 -24.79
CA LEU A 222 -9.81 34.46 -23.67
C LEU A 222 -8.97 34.16 -22.41
N LEU A 223 -8.46 32.95 -22.28
CA LEU A 223 -7.50 32.53 -21.26
C LEU A 223 -6.12 32.50 -21.91
N ASP A 224 -5.22 33.38 -21.50
CA ASP A 224 -3.82 33.38 -21.97
C ASP A 224 -3.06 32.21 -21.30
N PRO A 225 -2.81 31.09 -22.00
CA PRO A 225 -2.16 29.92 -21.40
C PRO A 225 -0.72 30.22 -20.98
N TYR A 226 -0.10 31.23 -21.61
CA TYR A 226 1.24 31.67 -21.28
C TYR A 226 1.31 32.31 -19.89
N ALA A 227 0.37 33.22 -19.61
CA ALA A 227 0.29 33.88 -18.31
C ALA A 227 0.07 32.86 -17.17
N TRP A 228 -0.80 31.88 -17.38
CA TRP A 228 -1.00 30.78 -16.43
C TRP A 228 0.25 29.92 -16.26
N PHE A 229 0.97 29.61 -17.34
CA PHE A 229 2.22 28.85 -17.27
C PHE A 229 3.30 29.58 -16.47
N ILE A 230 3.48 30.89 -16.70
CA ILE A 230 4.44 31.71 -15.95
C ILE A 230 4.00 31.82 -14.47
N GLY A 231 2.73 32.08 -14.21
CA GLY A 231 2.17 32.15 -12.85
C GLY A 231 2.35 30.82 -12.10
N PHE A 232 2.09 29.69 -12.75
CA PHE A 232 2.32 28.36 -12.19
C PHE A 232 3.79 28.13 -11.84
N ASN A 233 4.72 28.45 -12.75
CA ASN A 233 6.15 28.31 -12.48
C ASN A 233 6.59 29.17 -11.28
N LEU A 234 6.10 30.42 -11.17
CA LEU A 234 6.37 31.29 -10.03
C LEU A 234 5.90 30.67 -8.71
N VAL A 235 4.67 30.15 -8.68
CA VAL A 235 4.10 29.45 -7.51
C VAL A 235 4.93 28.21 -7.16
N MET A 236 5.34 27.43 -8.16
CA MET A 236 6.18 26.25 -7.93
C MET A 236 7.53 26.62 -7.33
N PHE A 237 8.17 27.71 -7.75
CA PHE A 237 9.41 28.18 -7.10
C PHE A 237 9.19 28.57 -5.64
N ILE A 238 8.05 29.18 -5.29
CA ILE A 238 7.69 29.47 -3.90
C ILE A 238 7.53 28.18 -3.10
N ILE A 239 6.85 27.17 -3.67
CA ILE A 239 6.69 25.85 -3.04
C ILE A 239 8.06 25.20 -2.84
N ILE A 240 8.96 25.22 -3.84
CA ILE A 240 10.34 24.74 -3.73
C ILE A 240 11.03 25.43 -2.55
N ALA A 241 10.93 26.75 -2.41
CA ALA A 241 11.55 27.47 -1.32
C ALA A 241 11.03 27.01 0.05
N ILE A 242 9.71 26.92 0.23
CA ILE A 242 9.07 26.48 1.48
C ILE A 242 9.48 25.04 1.84
N THR A 243 9.39 24.11 0.88
CA THR A 243 9.68 22.70 1.14
C THR A 243 11.18 22.45 1.33
N SER A 244 12.04 23.24 0.66
CA SER A 244 13.50 23.20 0.82
C SER A 244 13.92 23.74 2.17
N TRP A 245 13.35 24.85 2.62
CA TRP A 245 13.56 25.38 3.96
C TRP A 245 13.21 24.34 5.03
N ARG A 246 12.06 23.65 4.85
CA ARG A 246 11.65 22.56 5.73
C ARG A 246 12.65 21.39 5.74
N LEU A 247 13.15 20.97 4.59
CA LEU A 247 14.16 19.91 4.51
C LEU A 247 15.44 20.30 5.27
N ILE A 248 15.90 21.55 5.11
CA ILE A 248 17.08 22.08 5.82
C ILE A 248 16.84 22.09 7.34
N ASP A 249 15.67 22.53 7.81
CA ASP A 249 15.31 22.48 9.24
C ASP A 249 15.39 21.04 9.79
N LEU A 250 14.83 20.07 9.07
CA LEU A 250 14.87 18.66 9.47
C LEU A 250 16.28 18.09 9.49
N PHE A 251 17.12 18.45 8.51
CA PHE A 251 18.53 18.08 8.49
C PHE A 251 19.28 18.66 9.70
N LEU A 252 19.08 19.95 10.02
CA LEU A 252 19.70 20.59 11.17
C LEU A 252 19.26 19.95 12.49
N LYS A 253 17.97 19.61 12.64
CA LYS A 253 17.45 18.87 13.80
C LYS A 253 18.09 17.49 13.93
N SER A 254 18.25 16.77 12.83
CA SER A 254 18.89 15.46 12.79
C SER A 254 20.39 15.53 13.12
N LYS A 255 21.09 16.57 12.63
CA LYS A 255 22.49 16.83 12.99
C LYS A 255 22.64 17.14 14.49
N ARG A 256 21.77 17.96 15.06
CA ARG A 256 21.76 18.24 16.51
C ARG A 256 21.55 17.00 17.36
N ASN A 257 20.89 15.97 16.82
CA ASN A 257 20.64 14.70 17.46
C ASN A 257 21.71 13.63 17.13
N ASN A 258 22.87 14.02 16.60
CA ASN A 258 23.96 13.12 16.20
C ASN A 258 23.52 11.94 15.30
N THR A 259 22.44 12.13 14.54
CA THR A 259 21.84 11.09 13.67
C THR A 259 21.63 11.61 12.25
N PRO A 260 22.67 12.19 11.61
CA PRO A 260 22.59 12.64 10.21
C PRO A 260 22.16 11.49 9.31
N ASN A 261 21.20 11.77 8.42
CA ASN A 261 20.59 10.77 7.55
C ASN A 261 20.44 11.27 6.11
N ILE A 262 20.56 10.35 5.16
CA ILE A 262 20.24 10.54 3.74
C ILE A 262 18.75 10.30 3.50
N PHE A 263 18.09 9.50 4.35
CA PHE A 263 16.67 9.15 4.27
C PHE A 263 15.77 10.36 3.96
N SER A 264 15.91 11.45 4.70
CA SER A 264 15.12 12.68 4.52
C SER A 264 15.27 13.28 3.11
N SER A 265 16.50 13.29 2.60
CA SER A 265 16.85 13.85 1.28
C SER A 265 16.32 12.98 0.14
N VAL A 266 16.45 11.66 0.24
CA VAL A 266 15.92 10.72 -0.76
C VAL A 266 14.39 10.73 -0.76
N PHE A 267 13.78 10.77 0.43
CA PHE A 267 12.33 10.87 0.57
C PHE A 267 11.80 12.16 -0.06
N TYR A 268 12.51 13.29 0.12
CA TYR A 268 12.18 14.55 -0.51
C TYR A 268 12.23 14.49 -2.04
N ILE A 269 13.26 13.88 -2.62
CA ILE A 269 13.40 13.74 -4.07
C ILE A 269 12.20 12.97 -4.65
N PHE A 270 11.79 11.86 -4.04
CA PHE A 270 10.63 11.09 -4.52
C PHE A 270 9.32 11.88 -4.44
N ILE A 271 9.10 12.62 -3.34
CA ILE A 271 7.94 13.50 -3.21
C ILE A 271 7.97 14.59 -4.29
N TRP A 272 9.14 15.17 -4.58
CA TRP A 272 9.26 16.21 -5.60
C TRP A 272 9.04 15.71 -7.02
N LEU A 273 9.51 14.51 -7.37
CA LEU A 273 9.21 13.90 -8.66
C LEU A 273 7.69 13.73 -8.84
N TYR A 274 6.99 13.34 -7.79
CA TYR A 274 5.53 13.22 -7.81
C TYR A 274 4.83 14.58 -7.90
N LEU A 275 5.26 15.59 -7.13
CA LEU A 275 4.73 16.96 -7.20
C LEU A 275 4.97 17.59 -8.57
N TRP A 276 6.17 17.43 -9.13
CA TRP A 276 6.51 17.90 -10.46
C TRP A 276 5.58 17.29 -11.51
N TYR A 277 5.40 15.96 -11.48
CA TYR A 277 4.50 15.27 -12.40
C TYR A 277 3.05 15.78 -12.31
N ARG A 278 2.49 15.85 -11.11
CA ARG A 278 1.11 16.33 -10.89
C ARG A 278 0.95 17.81 -11.24
N GLY A 279 1.97 18.62 -10.96
CA GLY A 279 2.03 20.03 -11.31
C GLY A 279 2.06 20.23 -12.82
N PHE A 280 2.83 19.41 -13.51
CA PHE A 280 2.91 19.41 -14.95
C PHE A 280 1.59 18.98 -15.62
N SER A 281 0.95 17.93 -15.11
CA SER A 281 -0.38 17.51 -15.55
C SER A 281 -1.44 18.61 -15.32
N PHE A 282 -1.38 19.30 -14.18
CA PHE A 282 -2.26 20.43 -13.86
C PHE A 282 -2.13 21.57 -14.87
N ILE A 283 -0.90 22.06 -15.13
CA ILE A 283 -0.74 23.21 -16.03
C ILE A 283 -1.04 22.85 -17.48
N ASN A 284 -0.86 21.58 -17.86
CA ASN A 284 -1.19 21.13 -19.21
C ASN A 284 -2.71 21.09 -19.48
N ALA A 285 -3.55 20.96 -18.45
CA ALA A 285 -5.01 21.01 -18.59
C ALA A 285 -5.52 22.40 -19.07
N PHE A 286 -4.69 23.44 -19.00
CA PHE A 286 -5.03 24.78 -19.52
C PHE A 286 -4.76 24.93 -21.03
N LYS A 287 -4.23 23.91 -21.71
CA LYS A 287 -4.00 23.97 -23.16
C LYS A 287 -5.27 23.59 -23.91
N SER A 288 -5.67 24.44 -24.86
CA SER A 288 -6.85 24.23 -25.70
C SER A 288 -6.62 23.36 -26.94
N SER A 289 -5.38 22.95 -27.24
CA SER A 289 -5.04 22.13 -28.41
C SER A 289 -4.23 20.90 -28.02
N SER A 290 -4.79 19.71 -28.24
CA SER A 290 -4.11 18.43 -28.07
C SER A 290 -2.95 18.30 -29.06
N GLN A 291 -1.80 17.86 -28.57
CA GLN A 291 -0.67 17.45 -29.41
C GLN A 291 -0.45 15.96 -29.18
N PHE A 292 -0.74 15.18 -30.21
CA PHE A 292 -0.78 13.71 -30.16
C PHE A 292 0.42 13.06 -29.45
N GLY A 293 1.65 13.53 -29.70
CA GLY A 293 2.85 12.96 -29.06
C GLY A 293 2.94 13.19 -27.55
N PHE A 294 2.36 14.28 -27.07
CA PHE A 294 2.41 14.66 -25.67
C PHE A 294 1.30 14.01 -24.85
N ASP A 295 0.12 13.85 -25.44
CA ASP A 295 -0.99 13.12 -24.82
C ASP A 295 -0.63 11.64 -24.63
N VAL A 296 0.11 11.06 -25.58
CA VAL A 296 0.66 9.70 -25.45
C VAL A 296 1.71 9.61 -24.33
N PHE A 297 2.58 10.62 -24.19
CA PHE A 297 3.58 10.63 -23.12
C PHE A 297 2.94 10.74 -21.73
N ASN A 298 1.96 11.62 -21.56
CA ASN A 298 1.21 11.73 -20.30
C ASN A 298 0.44 10.45 -19.99
N ALA A 299 -0.24 9.87 -20.98
CA ALA A 299 -0.94 8.60 -20.81
C ALA A 299 0.03 7.47 -20.42
N LEU A 300 1.25 7.45 -20.96
CA LEU A 300 2.27 6.47 -20.59
C LEU A 300 2.73 6.65 -19.14
N ILE A 301 2.97 7.88 -18.68
CA ILE A 301 3.33 8.12 -17.27
C ILE A 301 2.16 7.77 -16.34
N ASP A 302 0.92 8.13 -16.70
CA ASP A 302 -0.27 7.75 -15.92
C ASP A 302 -0.41 6.22 -15.84
N ILE A 303 -0.18 5.49 -16.94
CA ILE A 303 -0.17 4.02 -16.94
C ILE A 303 0.96 3.48 -16.05
N LEU A 304 2.16 4.06 -16.11
CA LEU A 304 3.28 3.64 -15.27
C LEU A 304 2.97 3.86 -13.78
N LEU A 305 2.44 5.04 -13.44
CA LEU A 305 2.01 5.41 -12.09
C LEU A 305 0.88 4.49 -11.61
N MET A 306 -0.04 4.13 -12.51
CA MET A 306 -1.11 3.17 -12.28
C MET A 306 -0.57 1.78 -11.97
N ILE A 307 0.39 1.27 -12.76
CA ILE A 307 1.04 -0.03 -12.50
C ILE A 307 1.77 -0.02 -11.15
N ILE A 308 2.57 1.01 -10.88
CA ILE A 308 3.32 1.13 -9.61
C ILE A 308 2.35 1.16 -8.44
N THR A 309 1.29 1.96 -8.55
CA THR A 309 0.28 2.10 -7.48
C THR A 309 -0.50 0.80 -7.30
N ALA A 310 -0.89 0.11 -8.38
CA ALA A 310 -1.55 -1.19 -8.32
C ALA A 310 -0.67 -2.22 -7.58
N ILE A 311 0.63 -2.31 -7.90
CA ILE A 311 1.57 -3.19 -7.19
C ILE A 311 1.67 -2.83 -5.71
N LEU A 312 1.77 -1.54 -5.38
CA LEU A 312 1.84 -1.06 -3.99
C LEU A 312 0.54 -1.34 -3.23
N VAL A 313 -0.62 -1.20 -3.88
CA VAL A 313 -1.94 -1.49 -3.30
C VAL A 313 -2.07 -2.98 -3.02
N LEU A 314 -1.80 -3.84 -4.00
CA LEU A 314 -1.86 -5.30 -3.82
C LEU A 314 -0.95 -5.77 -2.67
N ARG A 315 0.23 -5.16 -2.51
CA ARG A 315 1.18 -5.50 -1.44
C ARG A 315 0.81 -4.89 -0.08
N SER A 316 0.40 -3.62 -0.03
CA SER A 316 0.19 -2.90 1.24
C SER A 316 -1.22 -3.04 1.79
N LEU A 317 -2.25 -3.04 0.94
CA LEU A 317 -3.64 -3.19 1.38
C LEU A 317 -3.87 -4.61 1.88
N GLY A 318 -3.30 -5.59 1.16
CA GLY A 318 -3.28 -6.99 1.57
C GLY A 318 -2.84 -7.16 3.02
N LYS A 319 -1.76 -6.47 3.44
CA LYS A 319 -1.22 -6.53 4.80
C LYS A 319 -2.18 -5.96 5.85
N LYS A 320 -2.82 -4.84 5.54
CA LYS A 320 -3.66 -4.11 6.49
C LYS A 320 -5.01 -4.80 6.70
N VAL A 321 -5.53 -5.44 5.66
CA VAL A 321 -6.88 -5.99 5.63
C VAL A 321 -6.92 -7.48 6.06
N TRP A 322 -5.79 -8.18 6.02
CA TRP A 322 -5.66 -9.58 6.45
C TRP A 322 -6.15 -9.87 7.88
N GLY A 323 -6.19 -8.86 8.76
CA GLY A 323 -6.66 -9.00 10.14
C GLY A 323 -8.16 -8.78 10.36
N ALA A 324 -8.91 -8.37 9.33
CA ALA A 324 -10.34 -8.11 9.47
C ALA A 324 -11.17 -9.39 9.31
N ARG A 325 -12.12 -9.61 10.24
CA ARG A 325 -12.95 -10.83 10.34
C ARG A 325 -13.75 -11.19 9.07
N VAL A 326 -13.95 -10.22 8.18
CA VAL A 326 -14.71 -10.38 6.92
C VAL A 326 -13.86 -11.01 5.81
N PHE A 327 -12.53 -11.00 5.93
CA PHE A 327 -11.64 -11.50 4.89
C PHE A 327 -11.08 -12.89 5.22
N THR A 328 -11.26 -13.81 4.28
CA THR A 328 -10.73 -15.16 4.26
C THR A 328 -9.64 -15.29 3.21
N ASN A 329 -8.90 -16.40 3.24
CA ASN A 329 -7.87 -16.71 2.26
C ASN A 329 -8.34 -16.69 0.80
N ASN A 330 -9.64 -16.96 0.56
CA ASN A 330 -10.19 -17.14 -0.79
C ASN A 330 -10.96 -15.90 -1.28
N ASN A 331 -11.52 -15.08 -0.39
CA ASN A 331 -12.18 -13.85 -0.81
C ASN A 331 -11.21 -12.65 -0.93
N MET A 332 -10.08 -12.69 -0.23
CA MET A 332 -9.11 -11.60 -0.18
C MET A 332 -8.51 -11.26 -1.56
N PRO A 333 -8.13 -12.24 -2.42
CA PRO A 333 -7.66 -11.93 -3.77
C PRO A 333 -8.71 -11.20 -4.62
N PHE A 334 -9.99 -11.58 -4.51
CA PHE A 334 -11.08 -10.94 -5.26
C PHE A 334 -11.37 -9.52 -4.79
N PHE A 335 -11.28 -9.27 -3.49
CA PHE A 335 -11.30 -7.91 -2.96
C PHE A 335 -10.15 -7.08 -3.55
N LEU A 336 -8.93 -7.61 -3.53
CA LEU A 336 -7.77 -6.92 -4.09
C LEU A 336 -7.89 -6.68 -5.61
N TYR A 337 -8.46 -7.62 -6.37
CA TYR A 337 -8.70 -7.46 -7.81
C TYR A 337 -9.77 -6.41 -8.10
N SER A 338 -10.95 -6.51 -7.48
CA SER A 338 -12.02 -5.54 -7.67
C SER A 338 -11.55 -4.13 -7.30
N PHE A 339 -10.88 -3.99 -6.16
CA PHE A 339 -10.37 -2.72 -5.68
C PHE A 339 -9.31 -2.12 -6.62
N THR A 340 -8.42 -2.97 -7.17
CA THR A 340 -7.43 -2.52 -8.17
C THR A 340 -8.09 -2.20 -9.51
N MET A 341 -9.17 -2.89 -9.92
CA MET A 341 -9.90 -2.56 -11.13
C MET A 341 -10.67 -1.23 -10.99
N LEU A 342 -11.29 -0.97 -9.83
CA LEU A 342 -11.92 0.32 -9.53
C LEU A 342 -10.94 1.50 -9.63
N TYR A 343 -9.70 1.29 -9.19
CA TYR A 343 -8.64 2.27 -9.43
C TYR A 343 -8.41 2.53 -10.91
N ILE A 344 -8.16 1.45 -11.67
CA ILE A 344 -7.85 1.54 -13.09
C ILE A 344 -8.99 2.28 -13.83
N ILE A 345 -10.25 1.98 -13.48
CA ILE A 345 -11.43 2.71 -13.97
C ILE A 345 -11.31 4.21 -13.71
N GLY A 346 -11.02 4.60 -12.46
CA GLY A 346 -10.88 6.01 -12.08
C GLY A 346 -9.78 6.73 -12.87
N GLN A 347 -8.66 6.07 -13.16
CA GLN A 347 -7.59 6.66 -13.99
C GLN A 347 -7.97 6.74 -15.46
N ILE A 348 -8.74 5.78 -15.98
CA ILE A 348 -9.11 5.78 -17.40
C ILE A 348 -10.18 6.81 -17.72
N ILE A 349 -11.11 7.05 -16.81
CA ILE A 349 -12.06 8.17 -16.92
C ILE A 349 -11.28 9.48 -17.13
N MET A 350 -10.12 9.66 -16.48
CA MET A 350 -9.27 10.83 -16.65
C MET A 350 -8.54 10.87 -18.00
N ILE A 351 -8.01 9.73 -18.43
CA ILE A 351 -7.22 9.61 -19.68
C ILE A 351 -8.11 9.69 -20.92
N THR A 352 -9.36 9.21 -20.85
CA THR A 352 -10.23 9.09 -22.01
C THR A 352 -11.41 10.05 -22.01
N GLY A 353 -11.77 10.63 -20.85
CA GLY A 353 -13.02 11.38 -20.70
C GLY A 353 -14.27 10.52 -20.82
N ALA A 354 -14.14 9.19 -20.74
CA ALA A 354 -15.24 8.25 -20.80
C ALA A 354 -16.24 8.47 -19.65
N GLY A 355 -17.52 8.22 -19.91
CA GLY A 355 -18.56 8.43 -18.91
C GLY A 355 -18.96 9.89 -18.74
N ASN A 356 -18.86 10.68 -19.82
CA ASN A 356 -19.40 12.04 -19.93
C ASN A 356 -20.93 11.98 -19.79
N LEU A 357 -21.42 11.74 -18.57
CA LEU A 357 -22.83 11.75 -18.21
C LEU A 357 -23.29 13.21 -18.35
N PRO A 358 -24.09 13.52 -19.38
CA PRO A 358 -24.50 14.89 -19.64
C PRO A 358 -25.18 15.45 -18.38
N GLY A 359 -24.65 16.55 -17.84
CA GLY A 359 -25.21 17.25 -16.67
C GLY A 359 -24.60 16.91 -15.31
N VAL A 360 -23.68 15.95 -15.19
CA VAL A 360 -23.01 15.62 -13.90
C VAL A 360 -21.50 15.85 -13.93
N PHE A 361 -20.84 15.48 -15.03
CA PHE A 361 -19.43 15.76 -15.24
C PHE A 361 -19.30 16.94 -16.20
N SER A 362 -18.95 18.11 -15.68
CA SER A 362 -18.51 19.22 -16.52
C SER A 362 -17.11 18.90 -17.04
N ASP A 363 -16.93 19.04 -18.36
CA ASP A 363 -15.68 19.07 -19.12
C ASP A 363 -14.45 18.34 -18.52
N ARG A 364 -13.94 17.31 -19.22
CA ARG A 364 -12.78 16.49 -18.82
C ARG A 364 -11.62 17.32 -18.27
N ASP A 365 -11.34 18.46 -18.89
CA ASP A 365 -10.23 19.33 -18.52
C ASP A 365 -10.46 19.99 -17.14
N GLN A 366 -11.70 20.26 -16.76
CA GLN A 366 -12.06 20.80 -15.44
C GLN A 366 -11.85 19.77 -14.32
N ILE A 367 -12.24 18.51 -14.55
CA ILE A 367 -12.02 17.42 -13.58
C ILE A 367 -10.53 17.18 -13.40
N ASN A 368 -9.78 17.13 -14.51
CA ASN A 368 -8.33 17.01 -14.49
C ASN A 368 -7.67 18.13 -13.70
N LEU A 369 -8.08 19.37 -13.93
CA LEU A 369 -7.59 20.56 -13.25
C LEU A 369 -7.86 20.48 -11.75
N VAL A 370 -9.12 20.26 -11.33
CA VAL A 370 -9.51 20.22 -9.91
C VAL A 370 -8.79 19.08 -9.18
N ASN A 371 -8.72 17.89 -9.77
CA ASN A 371 -8.06 16.76 -9.13
C ASN A 371 -6.56 16.97 -8.98
N ASN A 372 -5.86 17.37 -10.04
CA ASN A 372 -4.42 17.58 -9.96
C ASN A 372 -4.09 18.72 -8.99
N PHE A 373 -4.91 19.77 -8.94
CA PHE A 373 -4.78 20.84 -7.95
C PHE A 373 -4.96 20.34 -6.50
N LEU A 374 -6.02 19.57 -6.22
CA LEU A 374 -6.25 19.00 -4.90
C LEU A 374 -5.13 18.05 -4.48
N ILE A 375 -4.67 17.18 -5.39
CA ILE A 375 -3.54 16.28 -5.12
C ILE A 375 -2.27 17.07 -4.81
N LEU A 376 -1.97 18.14 -5.54
CA LEU A 376 -0.82 19.00 -5.28
C LEU A 376 -0.88 19.57 -3.86
N ILE A 377 -2.01 20.19 -3.48
CA ILE A 377 -2.21 20.77 -2.15
C ILE A 377 -2.06 19.69 -1.07
N ILE A 378 -2.75 18.56 -1.21
CA ILE A 378 -2.72 17.46 -0.24
C ILE A 378 -1.29 16.94 -0.11
N THR A 379 -0.56 16.78 -1.21
CA THR A 379 0.82 16.26 -1.20
C THR A 379 1.78 17.24 -0.52
N ILE A 380 1.64 18.55 -0.77
CA ILE A 380 2.45 19.60 -0.11
C ILE A 380 2.16 19.59 1.39
N ALA A 381 0.89 19.67 1.79
CA ALA A 381 0.48 19.64 3.19
C ALA A 381 0.96 18.36 3.89
N PHE A 382 0.81 17.23 3.20
CA PHE A 382 1.30 15.93 3.63
C PHE A 382 2.81 15.95 3.85
N TYR A 383 3.61 16.46 2.91
CA TYR A 383 5.06 16.54 3.07
C TYR A 383 5.46 17.40 4.27
N LEU A 384 4.86 18.59 4.42
CA LEU A 384 5.18 19.52 5.50
C LEU A 384 4.95 18.90 6.89
N TRP A 385 3.86 18.13 7.04
CA TRP A 385 3.51 17.46 8.28
C TRP A 385 4.23 16.11 8.48
N TYR A 386 4.16 15.22 7.48
CA TYR A 386 4.61 13.83 7.62
C TYR A 386 6.12 13.67 7.67
N SER A 387 6.88 14.54 6.99
CA SER A 387 8.34 14.47 6.95
C SER A 387 8.98 14.52 8.35
N GLU A 388 8.44 15.32 9.27
CA GLU A 388 8.90 15.38 10.65
C GLU A 388 8.48 14.14 11.44
N TYR A 389 7.21 13.72 11.29
CA TYR A 389 6.68 12.53 11.96
C TYR A 389 7.49 11.26 11.62
N VAL A 390 7.85 11.05 10.35
CA VAL A 390 8.58 9.85 9.94
C VAL A 390 10.02 9.85 10.47
N LEU A 391 10.67 11.03 10.55
CA LEU A 391 12.01 11.15 11.12
C LEU A 391 12.00 10.91 12.62
N GLN A 392 10.97 11.40 13.33
CA GLN A 392 10.75 11.10 14.74
C GLN A 392 10.51 9.61 14.98
N ARG A 393 9.67 8.95 14.17
CA ARG A 393 9.39 7.51 14.29
C ARG A 393 10.63 6.65 14.02
N LYS A 394 11.51 7.08 13.13
CA LYS A 394 12.77 6.38 12.82
C LYS A 394 13.94 6.74 13.75
N GLY A 395 13.72 7.63 14.72
CA GLY A 395 14.74 8.01 15.70
C GLY A 395 15.79 9.00 15.21
N TYR A 396 15.60 9.60 14.02
CA TYR A 396 16.53 10.61 13.48
C TYR A 396 16.39 11.98 14.14
N ILE A 397 15.24 12.27 14.73
CA ILE A 397 14.96 13.52 15.45
C ILE A 397 14.28 13.16 16.77
N ILE A 398 14.61 13.89 17.83
CA ILE A 398 13.99 13.75 19.15
C ILE A 398 12.48 14.00 19.03
N ARG A 399 11.68 13.03 19.48
CA ARG A 399 10.23 13.21 19.64
C ARG A 399 9.96 14.28 20.68
N ARG A 400 9.23 15.32 20.28
CA ARG A 400 8.78 16.40 21.18
C ARG A 400 7.39 16.15 21.75
N HIS A 401 6.62 15.26 21.12
CA HIS A 401 5.26 14.93 21.51
C HIS A 401 5.17 13.41 21.67
N PHE A 402 4.79 12.99 22.86
CA PHE A 402 4.50 11.60 23.20
C PHE A 402 2.99 11.46 23.35
N THR A 403 2.43 10.35 22.87
CA THR A 403 1.06 10.00 23.27
C THR A 403 1.05 9.65 24.75
N GLN A 404 -0.11 9.77 25.39
CA GLN A 404 -0.28 9.43 26.81
C GLN A 404 0.16 7.99 27.10
N GLU A 405 -0.20 7.05 26.23
CA GLU A 405 0.18 5.63 26.32
C GLU A 405 1.70 5.43 26.19
N GLU A 406 2.36 6.11 25.26
CA GLU A 406 3.81 6.03 25.10
C GLU A 406 4.56 6.63 26.32
N MET A 407 4.03 7.72 26.90
CA MET A 407 4.62 8.34 28.10
C MET A 407 4.53 7.40 29.32
N VAL A 408 3.39 6.72 29.48
CA VAL A 408 3.21 5.71 30.54
C VAL A 408 4.22 4.58 30.38
N ASN A 409 4.39 4.06 29.16
CA ASN A 409 5.35 2.98 28.91
C ASN A 409 6.79 3.42 29.15
N LEU A 410 7.16 4.64 28.75
CA LEU A 410 8.52 5.17 28.98
C LEU A 410 8.81 5.37 30.47
N LEU A 411 7.82 5.81 31.25
CA LEU A 411 7.93 5.91 32.71
C LEU A 411 8.04 4.53 33.37
N LYS A 412 7.33 3.51 32.86
CA LYS A 412 7.44 2.12 33.32
C LYS A 412 8.84 1.57 33.03
N ASP A 413 9.34 1.71 31.80
CA ASP A 413 10.67 1.27 31.40
C ASP A 413 11.76 1.95 32.24
N TYR A 414 11.60 3.24 32.53
CA TYR A 414 12.54 3.99 33.36
C TYR A 414 12.53 3.50 34.82
N ARG A 415 11.35 3.21 35.39
CA ARG A 415 11.22 2.60 36.72
C ARG A 415 11.92 1.24 36.75
N GLU A 416 11.63 0.36 35.81
CA GLU A 416 12.27 -0.96 35.72
C GLU A 416 13.79 -0.86 35.58
N HIS A 417 14.27 0.13 34.80
CA HIS A 417 15.70 0.38 34.69
C HIS A 417 16.32 0.79 36.02
N LEU A 418 15.68 1.70 36.76
CA LEU A 418 16.15 2.13 38.08
C LEU A 418 16.10 1.00 39.12
N GLU A 419 15.10 0.13 39.04
CA GLU A 419 14.99 -1.09 39.86
C GLU A 419 16.14 -2.06 39.56
N ARG A 420 16.39 -2.37 38.28
CA ARG A 420 17.49 -3.26 37.87
C ARG A 420 18.88 -2.73 38.25
N GLN A 421 19.02 -1.42 38.39
CA GLN A 421 20.27 -0.77 38.81
C GLN A 421 20.36 -0.60 40.34
N GLY A 422 19.32 -0.99 41.10
CA GLY A 422 19.30 -0.88 42.57
C GLY A 422 19.17 0.56 43.09
N TYR A 423 18.75 1.50 42.25
CA TYR A 423 18.55 2.91 42.64
C TYR A 423 17.21 3.16 43.34
N ILE A 424 16.27 2.21 43.25
CA ILE A 424 14.98 2.25 43.93
C ILE A 424 14.86 1.00 44.80
N ASP A 425 14.53 1.21 46.08
CA ASP A 425 14.10 0.14 46.97
C ASP A 425 12.61 -0.15 46.72
N ILE A 426 12.31 -1.36 46.29
CA ILE A 426 10.96 -1.84 45.96
C ILE A 426 10.02 -1.72 47.18
N ASN A 427 10.58 -1.70 48.39
CA ASN A 427 9.85 -1.54 49.64
C ASN A 427 9.50 -0.07 49.96
N GLN A 428 10.15 0.90 49.31
CA GLN A 428 9.93 2.34 49.54
C GLN A 428 9.09 3.01 48.47
N ILE A 429 9.16 2.55 47.21
CA ILE A 429 8.33 3.05 46.10
C ILE A 429 7.64 1.88 45.38
N GLY A 430 6.44 1.54 45.85
CA GLY A 430 5.62 0.44 45.33
C GLY A 430 5.00 0.75 43.95
N TRP A 431 4.47 -0.28 43.28
CA TRP A 431 3.73 -0.10 42.03
C TRP A 431 2.47 0.75 42.20
N SER A 432 1.86 0.71 43.39
CA SER A 432 0.71 1.53 43.77
C SER A 432 1.01 3.03 43.77
N GLU A 433 2.18 3.45 44.24
CA GLU A 433 2.59 4.86 44.28
C GLU A 433 2.91 5.39 42.88
N PHE A 434 3.43 4.54 42.02
CA PHE A 434 3.63 4.86 40.60
C PHE A 434 2.31 4.96 39.84
N GLU A 435 1.35 4.05 40.07
CA GLU A 435 0.00 4.20 39.51
C GLU A 435 -0.71 5.46 40.04
N SER A 436 -0.54 5.77 41.32
CA SER A 436 -1.05 7.02 41.92
C SER A 436 -0.43 8.25 41.26
N PHE A 437 0.88 8.24 40.99
CA PHE A 437 1.59 9.29 40.24
C PHE A 437 1.06 9.45 38.81
N LEU A 438 0.85 8.34 38.08
CA LEU A 438 0.26 8.36 36.74
C LEU A 438 -1.16 8.96 36.76
N ASN A 439 -1.98 8.57 37.73
CA ASN A 439 -3.35 9.06 37.88
C ASN A 439 -3.39 10.55 38.27
N GLN A 440 -2.51 10.98 39.19
CA GLN A 440 -2.39 12.39 39.59
C GLN A 440 -1.98 13.31 38.43
N HIS A 441 -1.33 12.76 37.41
CA HIS A 441 -0.90 13.52 36.22
C HIS A 441 -1.79 13.29 35.00
N ASN A 442 -2.97 12.69 35.18
CA ASN A 442 -3.91 12.35 34.10
C ASN A 442 -3.27 11.50 32.99
N LEU A 443 -2.29 10.66 33.35
CA LEU A 443 -1.60 9.73 32.46
C LEU A 443 -2.18 8.32 32.58
N GLU A 444 -3.50 8.19 32.69
CA GLU A 444 -4.13 6.87 32.66
C GLU A 444 -3.89 6.20 31.32
N SER A 445 -3.23 5.04 31.29
CA SER A 445 -3.47 4.11 30.19
C SER A 445 -4.95 3.71 30.30
N LYS A 446 -5.74 3.92 29.25
CA LYS A 446 -6.99 3.16 29.12
C LYS A 446 -6.61 1.72 29.37
N LYS A 447 -7.20 1.08 30.39
CA LYS A 447 -7.08 -0.35 30.69
C LYS A 447 -7.21 -1.15 29.39
N SER A 448 -6.09 -1.45 28.75
CA SER A 448 -5.97 -2.49 27.75
C SER A 448 -5.90 -3.79 28.53
N ILE A 449 -7.07 -4.34 28.83
CA ILE A 449 -7.35 -5.78 28.94
C ILE A 449 -6.12 -6.60 29.40
N SER A 450 -5.71 -6.39 30.64
CA SER A 450 -4.89 -7.32 31.39
C SER A 450 -5.79 -8.46 31.87
N LYS A 451 -6.22 -9.32 30.94
CA LYS A 451 -6.88 -10.60 31.24
C LYS A 451 -6.58 -11.74 30.26
N GLU A 452 -5.76 -11.54 29.23
CA GLU A 452 -5.42 -12.60 28.27
C GLU A 452 -3.99 -13.14 28.36
N GLU A 453 -3.07 -12.51 29.09
CA GLU A 453 -1.68 -13.01 29.22
C GLU A 453 -1.40 -13.82 30.50
N ASP A 454 -2.23 -13.72 31.53
CA ASP A 454 -2.10 -14.56 32.75
C ASP A 454 -2.74 -15.96 32.60
N PHE A 455 -3.53 -16.20 31.55
CA PHE A 455 -4.20 -17.49 31.34
C PHE A 455 -3.32 -18.53 30.61
N ASP A 456 -2.32 -18.08 29.85
CA ASP A 456 -1.41 -18.98 29.11
C ASP A 456 -0.20 -19.41 29.96
N PHE A 457 0.25 -18.60 30.94
CA PHE A 457 1.39 -18.97 31.78
C PHE A 457 1.04 -20.04 32.84
N ALA A 458 -0.13 -19.93 33.46
CA ALA A 458 -0.61 -20.91 34.44
C ALA A 458 -0.90 -22.29 33.81
N LYS A 459 -1.36 -22.31 32.55
CA LYS A 459 -1.62 -23.55 31.81
C LYS A 459 -0.34 -24.24 31.34
N SER A 460 0.72 -23.49 31.06
CA SER A 460 2.04 -24.07 30.74
C SER A 460 2.77 -24.64 31.96
N GLU A 461 2.57 -24.09 33.16
CA GLU A 461 3.13 -24.67 34.39
C GLU A 461 2.41 -25.94 34.86
N GLU A 462 1.08 -26.04 34.67
CA GLU A 462 0.33 -27.29 34.94
C GLU A 462 0.74 -28.42 33.97
N ILE A 463 0.94 -28.10 32.69
CA ILE A 463 1.37 -29.10 31.68
C ILE A 463 2.83 -29.55 31.91
N GLN A 464 3.71 -28.70 32.42
CA GLN A 464 5.08 -29.08 32.75
C GLN A 464 5.17 -29.94 34.02
N LYS A 465 4.36 -29.66 35.05
CA LYS A 465 4.30 -30.51 36.26
C LYS A 465 3.71 -31.90 35.98
N ASP A 466 2.71 -32.02 35.11
CA ASP A 466 2.15 -33.32 34.72
C ASP A 466 3.10 -34.14 33.82
N THR A 467 4.02 -33.48 33.11
CA THR A 467 5.04 -34.15 32.27
C THR A 467 6.25 -34.62 33.09
N GLU A 468 6.62 -33.90 34.15
CA GLU A 468 7.68 -34.32 35.08
C GLU A 468 7.20 -35.42 36.05
N ALA A 469 5.95 -35.34 36.54
CA ALA A 469 5.37 -36.40 37.39
C ALA A 469 5.17 -37.74 36.66
N ASN A 470 4.99 -37.74 35.32
CA ASN A 470 4.91 -38.97 34.52
C ASN A 470 6.27 -39.52 34.07
N LYS A 471 7.36 -38.75 34.19
CA LYS A 471 8.72 -39.23 33.91
C LYS A 471 9.33 -39.96 35.09
N ASP A 472 9.03 -39.55 36.31
CA ASP A 472 9.51 -40.26 37.51
C ASP A 472 8.77 -41.59 37.72
N ASN A 473 7.50 -41.71 37.32
CA ASN A 473 6.76 -42.99 37.38
C ASN A 473 7.14 -44.00 36.28
N MET A 474 7.83 -43.61 35.20
CA MET A 474 8.34 -44.54 34.17
C MET A 474 9.77 -45.02 34.43
N VAL A 475 10.49 -44.42 35.40
CA VAL A 475 11.88 -44.82 35.74
C VAL A 475 11.91 -45.81 36.92
N GLU A 476 10.86 -45.89 37.73
CA GLU A 476 10.74 -46.91 38.80
C GLU A 476 10.19 -48.28 38.32
N GLU A 477 9.54 -48.39 37.15
CA GLU A 477 9.00 -49.67 36.65
C GLU A 477 9.96 -50.50 35.77
N GLU A 478 11.10 -49.95 35.31
CA GLU A 478 12.12 -50.69 34.55
C GLU A 478 13.33 -51.14 35.40
N GLY A 479 13.31 -50.91 36.71
CA GLY A 479 14.40 -51.24 37.65
C GLY A 479 14.27 -52.55 38.44
N GLU A 480 13.12 -53.24 38.40
CA GLU A 480 12.82 -54.38 39.30
C GLU A 480 12.66 -55.76 38.63
N ILE A 481 13.03 -55.92 37.35
CA ILE A 481 12.97 -57.23 36.67
C ILE A 481 14.27 -57.55 35.89
N SER A 482 15.42 -57.65 36.57
CA SER A 482 16.51 -58.53 36.11
C SER A 482 17.55 -58.88 37.20
N SER A 483 17.14 -59.54 38.28
CA SER A 483 18.06 -60.38 39.06
C SER A 483 17.31 -61.50 39.80
N ASN A 484 17.04 -62.61 39.10
CA ASN A 484 16.92 -63.95 39.69
C ASN A 484 16.60 -64.98 38.58
N HIS A 485 17.62 -65.61 38.01
CA HIS A 485 17.86 -67.05 38.19
C HIS A 485 19.07 -67.50 37.36
N ASN A 486 20.11 -67.92 38.07
CA ASN A 486 21.14 -68.83 37.57
C ASN A 486 20.61 -70.27 37.68
N GLU A 487 21.17 -71.13 36.80
CA GLU A 487 21.26 -72.60 36.84
C GLU A 487 19.95 -73.39 36.61
N LEU A 488 19.89 -74.37 35.70
CA LEU A 488 20.80 -75.50 35.57
C LEU A 488 20.78 -76.13 34.16
N ASP A 489 21.95 -76.64 33.76
CA ASP A 489 22.21 -77.58 32.68
C ASP A 489 21.31 -78.83 32.70
N THR A 490 21.02 -79.41 31.54
CA THR A 490 21.44 -80.78 31.17
C THR A 490 20.95 -81.20 29.78
N ASP A 491 21.92 -81.57 28.94
CA ASP A 491 21.97 -82.67 27.97
C ASP A 491 20.65 -83.25 27.40
N ILE A 492 20.48 -83.14 26.06
CA ILE A 492 20.62 -84.22 25.04
C ILE A 492 20.79 -83.58 23.66
#